data_AF-A0A2N0SDN4-F1
#
_entry.id   AF-A0A2N0SDN4-F1
#
_cell.length_a   1.000
_cell.length_b   1.000
_cell.length_c   1.000
_cell.angle_alpha   90.00
_cell.angle_beta   90.00
_cell.angle_gamma   90.00
#
_symmetry.space_group_name_H-M   'P 1'
#
loop_
_entity.id
_entity.type
_entity.pdbx_description
1 polymer ?
#
loop_
_entity_poly.entity_id
_entity_poly.type
_entity_poly.pdbx_seq_one_letter_code
_entity_poly.pdbx_strand_id
1 'polypeptide(L)'
;MSGMALVSDKKSVYNKVEARKTILEIGLYLSVLDATCVAINTINSIGFSAYYIIVNNFKHKIANKHSLNIRKFLSEHSDHLYIYNLNNYHDIHKKRRPDAITLSTAKHMAT
;
A
#
# COMPACT_ATOMS: atom_id res chain seq x y z
N MET A 1 39.76 40.32 -4.45
CA MET A 1 39.03 39.86 -3.24
C MET A 1 37.94 38.91 -3.69
N SER A 2 38.14 37.60 -3.49
CA SER A 2 37.16 36.58 -3.87
C SER A 2 36.04 36.59 -2.84
N GLY A 3 34.83 36.97 -3.27
CA GLY A 3 33.64 36.98 -2.42
C GLY A 3 33.17 35.55 -2.16
N MET A 4 33.48 35.03 -0.98
CA MET A 4 32.98 33.73 -0.53
C MET A 4 31.49 33.87 -0.22
N ALA A 5 30.63 33.36 -1.10
CA ALA A 5 29.20 33.31 -0.88
C ALA A 5 28.90 32.34 0.28
N LEU A 6 28.66 32.89 1.48
CA LEU A 6 28.27 32.11 2.65
C LEU A 6 26.85 31.56 2.43
N VAL A 7 26.75 30.28 2.09
CA VAL A 7 25.48 29.55 2.11
C VAL A 7 25.01 29.48 3.56
N SER A 8 23.84 30.07 3.85
CA SER A 8 23.24 30.01 5.19
C SER A 8 23.06 28.56 5.66
N ASP A 9 23.45 28.25 6.89
CA ASP A 9 23.35 26.91 7.49
C ASP A 9 21.95 26.30 7.40
N LYS A 10 20.90 27.14 7.48
CA LYS A 10 19.51 26.68 7.32
C LYS A 10 19.24 26.10 5.91
N LYS A 11 19.82 26.71 4.88
CA LYS A 11 19.69 26.27 3.48
C LYS A 11 20.46 24.97 3.24
N SER A 12 21.62 24.78 3.89
CA SER A 12 22.41 23.54 3.76
C SER A 12 21.72 22.34 4.41
N VAL A 13 21.10 22.53 5.58
CA VAL A 13 20.34 21.49 6.27
C VAL A 13 19.11 21.07 5.48
N TYR A 14 18.35 22.03 4.94
CA TYR A 14 17.18 21.75 4.09
C TYR A 14 17.57 20.88 2.88
N ASN A 15 18.62 21.27 2.15
CA ASN A 15 19.09 20.52 0.99
C ASN A 15 19.48 19.08 1.33
N LYS A 16 20.07 18.86 2.52
CA LYS A 16 20.45 17.52 2.98
C LYS A 16 19.24 16.63 3.29
N VAL A 17 18.18 17.21 3.86
CA VAL A 17 16.93 16.48 4.13
C VAL A 17 16.23 16.13 2.82
N GLU A 18 16.14 17.08 1.90
CA GLU A 18 15.49 16.85 0.60
C GLU A 18 16.24 15.79 -0.22
N ALA A 19 17.58 15.88 -0.28
CA ALA A 19 18.39 14.88 -0.96
C ALA A 19 18.16 13.46 -0.41
N ARG A 20 18.08 13.31 0.93
CA ARG A 20 17.80 12.00 1.55
C ARG A 20 16.42 11.47 1.19
N LYS A 21 15.43 12.36 1.09
CA LYS A 21 14.07 12.00 0.67
C LYS A 21 14.06 11.52 -0.78
N THR A 22 14.67 12.27 -1.69
CA THR A 22 14.79 11.90 -3.12
C THR A 22 15.49 10.56 -3.29
N ILE A 23 16.60 10.34 -2.58
CA ILE A 23 17.37 9.07 -2.62
C ILE A 23 16.49 7.88 -2.18
N LEU A 24 15.66 8.06 -1.16
CA LEU A 24 14.73 7.02 -0.70
C LEU A 24 13.61 6.77 -1.73
N GLU A 25 13.04 7.81 -2.33
CA GLU A 25 12.02 7.70 -3.37
C GLU A 25 12.51 6.93 -4.59
N ILE A 26 13.74 7.21 -5.04
CA ILE A 26 14.38 6.45 -6.12
C ILE A 26 14.53 4.97 -5.74
N GLY A 27 15.00 4.68 -4.52
CA GLY A 27 15.12 3.30 -4.03
C GLY A 27 13.78 2.56 -3.96
N LEU A 28 12.71 3.24 -3.53
CA LEU A 28 11.35 2.70 -3.52
C LEU A 28 10.84 2.42 -4.93
N TYR A 29 11.02 3.35 -5.86
CA TYR A 29 10.63 3.18 -7.26
C TYR A 29 11.30 1.96 -7.90
N LEU A 30 12.62 1.82 -7.74
CA LEU A 30 13.36 0.66 -8.21
C LEU A 30 12.83 -0.65 -7.61
N SER A 31 12.52 -0.65 -6.31
CA SER A 31 11.95 -1.84 -5.66
C SER A 31 10.55 -2.21 -6.18
N VAL A 32 9.76 -1.25 -6.69
CA VAL A 32 8.47 -1.51 -7.33
C VAL A 32 8.64 -2.05 -8.75
N LEU A 33 9.72 -1.67 -9.43
CA LEU A 33 10.11 -2.22 -10.73
C LEU A 33 10.80 -3.59 -10.62
N ASP A 34 10.64 -4.30 -9.51
CA ASP A 34 11.28 -5.58 -9.22
C ASP A 34 12.80 -5.59 -9.37
N ALA A 35 13.45 -4.43 -9.18
CA ALA A 35 14.90 -4.37 -9.16
C ALA A 35 15.45 -5.25 -8.03
N THR A 36 16.46 -6.06 -8.35
CA THR A 36 17.10 -6.93 -7.37
C THR A 36 17.77 -6.13 -6.25
N CYS A 37 17.93 -6.73 -5.08
CA CYS A 37 18.67 -6.09 -3.98
C CYS A 37 20.10 -5.73 -4.39
N VAL A 38 20.72 -6.53 -5.28
CA VAL A 38 22.03 -6.24 -5.88
C VAL A 38 21.97 -4.96 -6.71
N ALA A 39 21.00 -4.83 -7.63
CA ALA A 39 20.86 -3.63 -8.45
C ALA A 39 20.65 -2.37 -7.60
N ILE A 40 19.79 -2.44 -6.58
CA ILE A 40 19.54 -1.32 -5.66
C ILE A 40 20.82 -0.95 -4.89
N ASN A 41 21.56 -1.94 -4.38
CA ASN A 41 22.81 -1.71 -3.66
C ASN A 41 23.92 -1.13 -4.56
N THR A 42 23.98 -1.55 -5.82
CA THR A 42 24.89 -0.99 -6.83
C THR A 42 24.58 0.47 -7.12
N ILE A 43 23.31 0.84 -7.26
CA ILE A 43 22.92 2.24 -7.48
C ILE A 43 23.17 3.09 -6.22
N ASN A 44 23.07 2.49 -5.03
CA ASN A 44 23.43 3.16 -3.78
C ASN A 44 24.95 3.38 -3.66
N SER A 45 25.79 2.43 -4.10
CA SER A 45 27.25 2.57 -4.01
C SER A 45 27.80 3.67 -4.93
N ILE A 46 27.08 4.00 -6.02
CA ILE A 46 27.38 5.15 -6.88
C ILE A 46 26.72 6.46 -6.41
N GLY A 47 26.00 6.45 -5.28
CA GLY A 47 25.43 7.64 -4.63
C GLY A 47 24.04 8.06 -5.11
N PHE A 48 23.34 7.24 -5.90
CA PHE A 48 22.08 7.62 -6.57
C PHE A 48 20.80 7.09 -5.90
N SER A 49 20.87 6.06 -5.04
CA SER A 49 19.69 5.48 -4.39
C SER A 49 19.95 5.10 -2.93
N ALA A 50 18.89 4.74 -2.21
CA ALA A 50 18.99 4.22 -0.86
C ALA A 50 19.39 2.74 -0.85
N TYR A 51 20.13 2.34 0.19
CA TYR A 51 20.48 0.94 0.43
C TYR A 51 19.22 0.05 0.57
N TYR A 52 19.28 -1.17 0.04
CA TYR A 52 18.13 -2.08 -0.01
C TYR A 52 17.46 -2.29 1.36
N ILE A 53 18.24 -2.48 2.43
CA ILE A 53 17.70 -2.65 3.79
C ILE A 53 16.86 -1.43 4.22
N ILE A 54 17.29 -0.21 3.89
CA ILE A 54 16.55 1.01 4.24
C ILE A 54 15.22 1.03 3.49
N VAL A 55 15.24 0.74 2.18
CA VAL A 55 14.04 0.66 1.34
C VAL A 55 13.08 -0.39 1.90
N ASN A 56 13.57 -1.60 2.20
CA ASN A 56 12.73 -2.68 2.69
C ASN A 56 12.12 -2.37 4.07
N ASN A 57 12.90 -1.81 4.99
CA ASN A 57 12.41 -1.36 6.29
C ASN A 57 11.32 -0.28 6.14
N PHE A 58 11.46 0.62 5.17
CA PHE A 58 10.45 1.63 4.89
C PHE A 58 9.17 1.03 4.32
N LYS A 59 9.26 0.06 3.39
CA LYS A 59 8.10 -0.70 2.90
C LYS A 59 7.36 -1.39 4.04
N HIS A 60 8.08 -2.04 4.97
CA HIS A 60 7.46 -2.63 6.16
C HIS A 60 6.77 -1.59 7.05
N LYS A 61 7.37 -0.42 7.26
CA LYS A 61 6.71 0.67 8.02
C LYS A 61 5.41 1.14 7.34
N ILE A 62 5.41 1.28 6.02
CA ILE A 62 4.20 1.65 5.26
C ILE A 62 3.15 0.56 5.42
N ALA A 63 3.50 -0.71 5.18
CA ALA A 63 2.56 -1.83 5.27
C ALA A 63 1.94 -1.96 6.67
N ASN A 64 2.76 -1.85 7.72
CA ASN A 64 2.31 -1.92 9.11
C ASN A 64 1.38 -0.75 9.45
N LYS A 65 1.77 0.49 9.07
CA LYS A 65 0.94 1.68 9.29
C LYS A 65 -0.39 1.59 8.54
N HIS A 66 -0.37 1.11 7.29
CA HIS A 66 -1.56 0.94 6.48
C HIS A 66 -2.51 -0.10 7.08
N SER A 67 -1.99 -1.25 7.55
CA SER A 67 -2.78 -2.26 8.23
C SER A 67 -3.47 -1.72 9.49
N LEU A 68 -2.73 -0.96 10.31
CA LEU A 68 -3.30 -0.31 11.50
C LEU A 68 -4.39 0.70 11.14
N ASN A 69 -4.16 1.52 10.10
CA ASN A 69 -5.14 2.49 9.63
C ASN A 69 -6.41 1.83 9.12
N ILE A 70 -6.30 0.73 8.36
CA ILE A 70 -7.46 -0.05 7.91
C ILE A 70 -8.21 -0.62 9.12
N ARG A 71 -7.52 -1.25 10.07
CA ARG A 71 -8.16 -1.81 11.28
C ARG A 71 -8.91 -0.72 12.06
N LYS A 72 -8.28 0.44 12.22
CA LYS A 72 -8.91 1.60 12.87
C LYS A 72 -10.16 2.04 12.12
N PHE A 73 -10.07 2.26 10.81
CA PHE A 73 -11.20 2.66 9.98
C PHE A 73 -12.36 1.65 10.05
N LEU A 74 -12.08 0.35 9.97
CA LEU A 74 -13.10 -0.70 10.08
C LEU A 74 -13.74 -0.75 11.47
N SER A 75 -12.98 -0.45 12.52
CA SER A 75 -13.51 -0.40 13.89
C SER A 75 -14.40 0.83 14.10
N GLU A 76 -14.02 1.98 13.55
CA GLU A 76 -14.79 3.23 13.63
C GLU A 76 -16.10 3.18 12.83
N HIS A 77 -16.17 2.33 11.80
CA HIS A 77 -17.34 2.18 10.93
C HIS A 77 -17.90 0.76 10.94
N SER A 78 -17.76 0.04 12.05
CA SER A 78 -18.21 -1.35 12.19
C SER A 78 -19.69 -1.51 11.84
N ASP A 79 -20.50 -0.53 12.20
CA ASP A 79 -21.96 -0.55 12.03
C ASP A 79 -22.39 -0.40 10.56
N HIS A 80 -21.45 -0.06 9.67
CA HIS A 80 -21.64 0.09 8.24
C HIS A 80 -20.82 -0.91 7.42
N LEU A 81 -20.16 -1.88 8.07
CA LEU A 81 -19.34 -2.88 7.41
C LEU A 81 -20.20 -4.06 6.95
N TYR A 82 -20.47 -4.14 5.64
CA TYR A 82 -21.13 -5.28 5.02
C TYR A 82 -20.10 -6.18 4.33
N ILE A 83 -19.94 -7.42 4.82
CA ILE A 83 -19.04 -8.43 4.23
C ILE A 83 -19.87 -9.35 3.34
N TYR A 84 -19.73 -9.20 2.03
CA TYR A 84 -20.39 -10.07 1.06
C TYR A 84 -19.44 -11.18 0.60
N ASN A 85 -19.91 -12.43 0.64
CA ASN A 85 -19.19 -13.53 0.02
C ASN A 85 -19.36 -13.45 -1.51
N LEU A 86 -18.35 -12.93 -2.21
CA LEU A 86 -18.33 -12.82 -3.67
C LEU A 86 -18.45 -14.17 -4.39
N ASN A 87 -18.02 -15.27 -3.75
CA ASN A 87 -18.15 -16.61 -4.32
C ASN A 87 -19.60 -17.09 -4.43
N ASN A 88 -20.53 -16.43 -3.73
CA ASN A 88 -21.95 -16.74 -3.82
C ASN A 88 -22.60 -16.18 -5.09
N TYR A 89 -21.88 -15.46 -5.96
CA TYR A 89 -22.44 -14.92 -7.22
C TYR A 89 -23.15 -16.02 -8.04
N HIS A 90 -22.59 -17.23 -8.11
CA HIS A 90 -23.23 -18.36 -8.77
C HIS A 90 -24.44 -18.93 -8.01
N ASP A 91 -24.53 -18.74 -6.69
CA ASP A 91 -25.67 -19.20 -5.88
C ASP A 91 -26.83 -18.19 -5.84
N ILE A 92 -26.56 -16.88 -6.00
CA ILE A 92 -27.60 -15.84 -6.18
C ILE A 92 -28.00 -15.62 -7.65
N HIS A 93 -27.13 -15.91 -8.64
CA HIS A 93 -27.41 -15.75 -10.07
C HIS A 93 -27.54 -17.06 -10.86
N LYS A 94 -27.56 -18.23 -10.20
CA LYS A 94 -28.09 -19.43 -10.87
C LYS A 94 -29.52 -19.11 -11.29
N LYS A 95 -29.76 -19.04 -12.62
CA LYS A 95 -31.10 -19.28 -13.16
C LYS A 95 -31.53 -20.63 -12.60
N ARG A 96 -32.47 -20.64 -11.65
CA ARG A 96 -33.33 -21.80 -11.44
C ARG A 96 -33.99 -22.03 -12.78
N ARG A 97 -33.39 -22.86 -13.63
CA ARG A 97 -34.09 -23.46 -14.75
C ARG A 97 -35.29 -24.13 -14.10
N PRO A 98 -36.53 -23.70 -14.38
CA PRO A 98 -37.68 -24.37 -13.82
C PRO A 98 -37.70 -25.75 -14.46
N ASP A 99 -37.23 -26.75 -13.74
CA ASP A 99 -37.66 -28.10 -14.04
C ASP A 99 -39.15 -28.09 -13.69
N ALA A 100 -39.96 -28.21 -14.74
CA ALA A 100 -41.39 -28.24 -14.62
C ALA A 100 -41.78 -29.27 -13.55
N ILE A 101 -42.72 -28.87 -12.69
CA ILE A 101 -43.42 -29.70 -11.70
C ILE A 101 -42.71 -29.87 -10.35
N THR A 102 -42.49 -28.79 -9.58
CA THR A 102 -42.76 -28.82 -8.12
C THR A 102 -43.01 -27.40 -7.61
N LEU A 103 -44.19 -27.12 -7.05
CA LEU A 103 -44.47 -25.86 -6.35
C LEU A 103 -43.61 -25.80 -5.08
N SER A 104 -42.75 -24.78 -4.94
CA SER A 104 -42.05 -24.54 -3.67
C SER A 104 -42.97 -23.79 -2.72
N THR A 105 -43.39 -24.43 -1.64
CA THR A 105 -44.11 -23.79 -0.53
C THR A 105 -43.24 -22.70 0.10
N ALA A 106 -43.80 -21.51 0.29
CA ALA A 106 -43.10 -20.38 0.92
C ALA A 106 -42.69 -20.75 2.36
N LYS A 107 -41.39 -20.64 2.67
CA LYS A 107 -40.88 -20.77 4.03
C LYS A 107 -41.10 -19.44 4.74
N HIS A 108 -42.15 -19.35 5.56
CA HIS A 108 -42.34 -18.23 6.48
C HIS A 108 -41.24 -18.29 7.55
N MET A 109 -40.48 -17.21 7.74
CA MET A 109 -39.67 -17.05 8.95
C MET A 109 -40.63 -16.63 10.07
N ALA A 110 -40.59 -17.35 11.19
CA ALA A 110 -41.34 -17.01 12.38
C ALA A 110 -40.85 -15.67 12.95
N THR A 111 -41.80 -14.85 13.39
CA THR A 111 -41.58 -13.55 14.06
C THR A 111 -41.26 -13.76 15.53
#